data_AF-A0A1X2F9C8-F1
#
_entry.id   AF-A0A1X2F9C8-F1
#
_cell.length_a   1.000
_cell.length_b   1.000
_cell.length_c   1.000
_cell.angle_alpha   90.00
_cell.angle_beta   90.00
_cell.angle_gamma   90.00
#
_symmetry.space_group_name_H-M   'P 1'
#
loop_
_entity.id
_entity.type
_entity.pdbx_description
1 polymer ?
#
loop_
_entity_poly.entity_id
_entity_poly.type
_entity_poly.pdbx_seq_one_letter_code
_entity_poly.pdbx_strand_id
1 'polypeptide(L)'
;MTAGNDRRAAGGGELAEASEVLGRFIEQAARQTEDEVGFGYVLVPDAPNAYPALTAAYARSLATGCPLPISSENSDDVIYGRPEVNGALRFWHDINHVRRRLDFGLVDELELSLWHLGELEAAGHAPGSLVWRLLHADLTGQAYVQAFAQRFPLDQRRFVTGCVTAGFDHGLLDELRHGGTP
;
A
#
# COMPACT_ATOMS: atom_id res chain seq x y z
N MET A 1 -22.94 7.65 30.84
CA MET A 1 -21.95 6.84 30.12
C MET A 1 -22.72 5.94 29.17
N THR A 2 -22.71 6.19 27.84
CA THR A 2 -23.04 5.18 26.79
C THR A 2 -22.92 5.70 25.35
N ALA A 3 -23.25 6.96 25.03
CA ALA A 3 -23.24 7.40 23.61
C ALA A 3 -21.85 7.55 22.96
N GLY A 4 -20.79 7.75 23.75
CA GLY A 4 -19.42 7.90 23.24
C GLY A 4 -18.69 6.57 22.98
N ASN A 5 -19.13 5.49 23.63
CA ASN A 5 -18.49 4.18 23.50
C ASN A 5 -19.02 3.45 22.25
N ASP A 6 -20.31 3.58 21.96
CA ASP A 6 -20.95 2.97 20.78
C ASP A 6 -20.43 3.57 19.46
N ARG A 7 -20.15 4.88 19.41
CA ARG A 7 -19.59 5.52 18.19
C ARG A 7 -18.14 5.11 17.91
N ARG A 8 -17.33 4.89 18.96
CA ARG A 8 -15.96 4.40 18.80
C ARG A 8 -15.93 2.92 18.41
N ALA A 9 -16.83 2.11 18.97
CA ALA A 9 -16.99 0.71 18.59
C ALA A 9 -17.50 0.56 17.15
N ALA A 10 -18.48 1.38 16.75
CA ALA A 10 -18.99 1.42 15.37
C ALA A 10 -17.90 1.82 14.36
N GLY A 11 -17.12 2.87 14.66
CA GLY A 11 -16.01 3.29 13.80
C GLY A 11 -14.89 2.25 13.69
N GLY A 12 -14.63 1.48 14.75
CA GLY A 12 -13.68 0.36 14.71
C GLY A 12 -14.18 -0.82 13.84
N GLY A 13 -15.49 -1.12 13.91
CA GLY A 13 -16.12 -2.15 13.08
C GLY A 13 -16.10 -1.80 11.59
N GLU A 14 -16.45 -0.56 11.23
CA GLU A 14 -16.42 -0.06 9.86
C GLU A 14 -14.99 -0.10 9.26
N LEU A 15 -13.97 0.26 10.05
CA LEU A 15 -12.57 0.17 9.63
C LEU A 15 -12.13 -1.26 9.37
N ALA A 16 -12.46 -2.20 10.26
CA ALA A 16 -12.12 -3.60 10.08
C ALA A 16 -12.76 -4.17 8.79
N GLU A 17 -14.05 -3.89 8.57
CA GLU A 17 -14.75 -4.32 7.36
C GLU A 17 -14.11 -3.71 6.09
N ALA A 18 -13.81 -2.41 6.10
CA ALA A 18 -13.17 -1.75 4.97
C ALA A 18 -11.76 -2.27 4.70
N SER A 19 -10.98 -2.57 5.74
CA SER A 19 -9.66 -3.22 5.61
C SER A 19 -9.76 -4.61 5.01
N GLU A 20 -10.76 -5.40 5.37
CA GLU A 20 -10.99 -6.71 4.76
C GLU A 20 -11.42 -6.61 3.29
N VAL A 21 -12.30 -5.65 2.96
CA VAL A 21 -12.72 -5.39 1.58
C VAL A 21 -11.52 -4.99 0.73
N LEU A 22 -10.71 -4.04 1.21
CA LEU A 22 -9.50 -3.60 0.52
C LEU A 22 -8.51 -4.75 0.34
N GLY A 23 -8.31 -5.57 1.38
CA GLY A 23 -7.40 -6.71 1.29
C GLY A 23 -7.82 -7.74 0.24
N ARG A 24 -9.13 -8.03 0.13
CA ARG A 24 -9.64 -8.91 -0.94
C ARG A 24 -9.40 -8.32 -2.33
N PHE A 25 -9.63 -7.02 -2.50
CA PHE A 25 -9.37 -6.33 -3.77
C PHE A 25 -7.89 -6.44 -4.16
N ILE A 26 -6.97 -6.13 -3.24
CA ILE A 26 -5.52 -6.20 -3.48
C ILE A 26 -5.09 -7.61 -3.86
N GLU A 27 -5.54 -8.64 -3.13
CA GLU A 27 -5.19 -10.02 -3.45
C GLU A 27 -5.73 -10.46 -4.82
N GLN A 28 -6.90 -9.96 -5.23
CA GLN A 28 -7.44 -10.23 -6.55
C GLN A 28 -6.61 -9.54 -7.63
N ALA A 29 -6.23 -8.28 -7.42
CA ALA A 29 -5.38 -7.52 -8.34
C ALA A 29 -3.99 -8.16 -8.49
N ALA A 30 -3.40 -8.62 -7.39
CA ALA A 30 -2.13 -9.34 -7.38
C ALA A 30 -2.22 -10.68 -8.15
N ARG A 31 -3.28 -11.47 -7.91
CA ARG A 31 -3.52 -12.72 -8.66
C ARG A 31 -3.70 -12.49 -10.15
N GLN A 32 -4.50 -11.50 -10.53
CA GLN A 32 -4.65 -11.14 -11.95
C GLN A 32 -3.31 -10.69 -12.55
N THR A 33 -2.52 -9.94 -11.80
CA THR A 33 -1.19 -9.52 -12.25
C THR A 33 -0.26 -10.72 -12.47
N GLU A 34 -0.27 -11.69 -11.56
CA GLU A 34 0.47 -12.96 -11.69
C GLU A 34 0.06 -13.73 -12.95
N ASP A 35 -1.25 -13.85 -13.22
CA ASP A 35 -1.77 -14.51 -14.42
C ASP A 35 -1.30 -13.80 -15.71
N GLU A 36 -1.26 -12.46 -15.71
CA GLU A 36 -0.87 -11.66 -16.86
C GLU A 36 0.64 -11.65 -17.13
N VAL A 37 1.49 -11.69 -16.10
CA VAL A 37 2.96 -11.73 -16.26
C VAL A 37 3.53 -13.15 -16.34
N GLY A 38 2.77 -14.16 -15.90
CA GLY A 38 3.17 -15.56 -15.90
C GLY A 38 4.11 -15.97 -14.77
N PHE A 39 4.23 -15.16 -13.72
CA PHE A 39 5.04 -15.44 -12.52
C PHE A 39 4.49 -14.71 -11.29
N GLY A 40 4.63 -15.33 -10.12
CA GLY A 40 4.27 -14.74 -8.83
C GLY A 40 5.44 -14.01 -8.16
N TYR A 41 5.43 -13.94 -6.84
CA TYR A 41 6.47 -13.26 -6.04
C TYR A 41 6.96 -14.10 -4.87
N VAL A 42 8.11 -13.70 -4.33
CA VAL A 42 8.67 -14.21 -3.08
C VAL A 42 9.12 -13.04 -2.22
N LEU A 43 8.78 -13.06 -0.93
CA LEU A 43 9.18 -12.04 0.02
C LEU A 43 10.61 -12.28 0.49
N VAL A 44 11.50 -11.31 0.29
CA VAL A 44 12.90 -11.35 0.71
C VAL A 44 13.32 -9.99 1.28
N PRO A 45 14.23 -9.95 2.26
CA PRO A 45 14.71 -8.68 2.82
C PRO A 45 15.57 -7.87 1.84
N ASP A 46 16.31 -8.54 0.94
CA ASP A 46 17.26 -7.94 0.00
C ASP A 46 16.68 -7.72 -1.41
N ALA A 47 15.38 -7.40 -1.48
CA ALA A 47 14.69 -7.16 -2.74
C ALA A 47 15.19 -5.89 -3.46
N PRO A 48 14.98 -5.78 -4.79
CA PRO A 48 15.33 -4.58 -5.54
C PRO A 48 14.69 -3.31 -4.95
N ASN A 49 15.49 -2.30 -4.65
CA ASN A 49 15.06 -1.03 -4.06
C ASN A 49 15.34 0.19 -4.97
N ALA A 50 15.75 -0.07 -6.21
CA ALA A 50 15.94 0.95 -7.24
C ALA A 50 15.31 0.48 -8.55
N TYR A 51 14.75 1.40 -9.33
CA TYR A 51 14.04 1.09 -10.57
C TYR A 51 14.87 0.28 -11.59
N PRO A 52 16.17 0.55 -11.83
CA PRO A 52 17.01 -0.31 -12.68
C PRO A 52 17.17 -1.74 -12.15
N ALA A 53 17.23 -1.92 -10.83
CA ALA A 53 17.32 -3.24 -10.22
C ALA A 53 15.98 -4.00 -10.32
N LEU A 54 14.85 -3.30 -10.13
CA LEU A 54 13.52 -3.87 -10.28
C LEU A 54 13.26 -4.33 -11.72
N THR A 55 13.56 -3.48 -12.71
CA THR A 55 13.42 -3.83 -14.13
C THR A 55 14.28 -5.02 -14.54
N ALA A 56 15.52 -5.12 -14.03
CA ALA A 56 16.38 -6.29 -14.25
C ALA A 56 15.80 -7.56 -13.60
N ALA A 57 15.25 -7.45 -12.38
CA ALA A 57 14.61 -8.57 -11.70
C ALA A 57 13.35 -9.04 -12.42
N TYR A 58 12.51 -8.10 -12.88
CA TYR A 58 11.35 -8.37 -13.72
C TYR A 58 11.73 -9.11 -15.00
N ALA A 59 12.75 -8.61 -15.73
CA ALA A 59 13.20 -9.24 -16.97
C ALA A 59 13.68 -10.69 -16.74
N ARG A 60 14.37 -10.95 -15.63
CA ARG A 60 14.78 -12.31 -15.25
C ARG A 60 13.58 -13.19 -14.94
N SER A 61 12.62 -12.71 -14.15
CA SER A 61 11.40 -13.45 -13.83
C SER A 61 10.60 -13.78 -15.09
N LEU A 62 10.44 -12.82 -16.01
CA LEU A 62 9.79 -13.04 -17.29
C LEU A 62 10.51 -14.09 -18.16
N ALA A 63 11.85 -14.07 -18.17
CA ALA A 63 12.64 -15.01 -18.98
C ALA A 63 12.69 -16.44 -18.41
N THR A 64 12.49 -16.61 -17.11
CA THR A 64 12.73 -17.90 -16.42
C THR A 64 11.49 -18.49 -15.75
N GLY A 65 10.43 -17.71 -15.58
CA GLY A 65 9.27 -18.05 -14.75
C GLY A 65 9.56 -18.04 -13.25
N CYS A 66 10.74 -17.59 -12.81
CA CYS A 66 11.04 -17.52 -11.39
C CYS A 66 10.25 -16.38 -10.70
N PRO A 67 9.83 -16.55 -9.44
CA PRO A 67 9.11 -15.49 -8.73
C PRO A 67 9.92 -14.19 -8.63
N LEU A 68 9.23 -13.05 -8.68
CA LEU A 68 9.85 -11.74 -8.46
C LEU A 68 10.20 -11.57 -6.96
N PRO A 69 11.43 -11.21 -6.60
CA PRO A 69 11.76 -10.85 -5.22
C PRO A 69 11.11 -9.51 -4.85
N ILE A 70 10.30 -9.51 -3.80
CA ILE A 70 9.60 -8.35 -3.26
C ILE A 70 10.06 -8.12 -1.82
N SER A 71 10.23 -6.86 -1.41
CA SER A 71 10.75 -6.55 -0.08
C SER A 71 9.81 -7.02 1.03
N SER A 72 10.35 -7.75 2.00
CA SER A 72 9.65 -8.12 3.23
C SER A 72 9.75 -7.07 4.35
N GLU A 73 10.56 -6.03 4.19
CA GLU A 73 10.79 -5.02 5.23
C GLU A 73 9.54 -4.16 5.47
N ASN A 74 9.29 -3.67 6.69
CA ASN A 74 8.13 -2.83 7.01
C ASN A 74 6.77 -3.44 6.59
N SER A 75 6.63 -4.77 6.70
CA SER A 75 5.43 -5.51 6.25
C SER A 75 4.63 -6.15 7.40
N ASP A 76 5.00 -5.88 8.65
CA ASP A 76 4.42 -6.55 9.82
C ASP A 76 3.19 -5.80 10.39
N ASP A 77 3.30 -4.48 10.58
CA ASP A 77 2.24 -3.66 11.20
C ASP A 77 1.31 -3.04 10.15
N VAL A 78 0.52 -3.88 9.47
CA VAL A 78 -0.26 -3.45 8.30
C VAL A 78 -1.72 -3.13 8.64
N ILE A 79 -2.34 -2.24 7.86
CA ILE A 79 -3.77 -1.89 8.00
C ILE A 79 -4.70 -3.02 7.53
N TYR A 80 -4.15 -3.96 6.77
CA TYR A 80 -4.86 -5.13 6.27
C TYR A 80 -5.14 -6.12 7.41
N GLY A 81 -6.27 -6.81 7.34
CA GLY A 81 -6.61 -7.85 8.31
C GLY A 81 -5.59 -9.00 8.37
N ARG A 82 -4.70 -9.11 7.37
CA ARG A 82 -3.70 -10.15 7.19
C ARG A 82 -2.39 -9.57 6.65
N PRO A 83 -1.20 -9.89 7.22
CA PRO A 83 0.10 -9.40 6.75
C PRO A 83 0.41 -9.75 5.29
N GLU A 84 -0.08 -10.89 4.80
CA GLU A 84 0.19 -11.38 3.44
C GLU A 84 -0.33 -10.44 2.35
N VAL A 85 -1.36 -9.65 2.66
CA VAL A 85 -1.93 -8.64 1.76
C VAL A 85 -0.91 -7.56 1.42
N ASN A 86 -0.01 -7.21 2.34
CA ASN A 86 1.02 -6.21 2.07
C ASN A 86 2.02 -6.72 1.03
N GLY A 87 2.40 -8.00 1.08
CA GLY A 87 3.21 -8.62 0.05
C GLY A 87 2.52 -8.60 -1.32
N ALA A 88 1.21 -8.89 -1.35
CA ALA A 88 0.41 -8.82 -2.56
C ALA A 88 0.31 -7.39 -3.14
N LEU A 89 0.12 -6.39 -2.28
CA LEU A 89 0.12 -4.98 -2.68
C LEU A 89 1.47 -4.60 -3.29
N ARG A 90 2.57 -4.93 -2.64
CA ARG A 90 3.92 -4.60 -3.13
C ARG A 90 4.24 -5.27 -4.44
N PHE A 91 3.86 -6.54 -4.60
CA PHE A 91 3.97 -7.20 -5.89
C PHE A 91 3.17 -6.47 -6.97
N TRP A 92 1.90 -6.17 -6.71
CA TRP A 92 1.05 -5.44 -7.63
C TRP A 92 1.61 -4.05 -7.97
N HIS A 93 2.16 -3.35 -6.98
CA HIS A 93 2.79 -2.04 -7.09
C HIS A 93 4.06 -2.10 -7.97
N ASP A 94 5.02 -2.94 -7.61
CA ASP A 94 6.32 -3.05 -8.29
C ASP A 94 6.18 -3.49 -9.75
N ILE A 95 5.26 -4.42 -10.05
CA ILE A 95 4.99 -4.80 -11.43
C ILE A 95 4.46 -3.60 -12.23
N ASN A 96 3.63 -2.76 -11.62
CA ASN A 96 3.03 -1.63 -12.32
C ASN A 96 3.98 -0.43 -12.47
N HIS A 97 5.01 -0.27 -11.63
CA HIS A 97 6.15 0.58 -11.96
C HIS A 97 6.78 0.18 -13.29
N VAL A 98 7.10 -1.10 -13.47
CA VAL A 98 7.75 -1.60 -14.69
C VAL A 98 6.84 -1.43 -15.92
N ARG A 99 5.57 -1.82 -15.80
CA ARG A 99 4.60 -1.72 -16.92
C ARG A 99 4.34 -0.28 -17.36
N ARG A 100 4.36 0.67 -16.41
CA ARG A 100 4.07 2.09 -16.67
C ARG A 100 5.31 2.92 -16.91
N ARG A 101 6.50 2.35 -16.69
CA ARG A 101 7.79 3.00 -16.80
C ARG A 101 7.95 4.16 -15.82
N LEU A 102 7.47 3.94 -14.60
CA LEU A 102 7.48 4.89 -13.49
C LEU A 102 8.60 4.49 -12.53
N ASP A 103 9.51 5.42 -12.22
CA ASP A 103 10.55 5.20 -11.21
C ASP A 103 10.03 5.43 -9.79
N PHE A 104 10.93 5.45 -8.79
CA PHE A 104 10.59 5.62 -7.36
C PHE A 104 10.67 7.08 -6.89
N GLY A 105 10.75 8.03 -7.82
CA GLY A 105 10.66 9.45 -7.53
C GLY A 105 9.24 9.84 -7.14
N LEU A 106 9.09 10.87 -6.31
CA LEU A 106 7.79 11.29 -5.78
C LEU A 106 6.73 11.51 -6.87
N VAL A 107 7.08 12.10 -8.01
CA VAL A 107 6.11 12.36 -9.09
C VAL A 107 5.53 11.05 -9.64
N ASP A 108 6.40 10.08 -9.89
CA ASP A 108 6.06 8.78 -10.45
C ASP A 108 5.31 7.90 -9.43
N GLU A 109 5.69 7.97 -8.16
CA GLU A 109 4.96 7.35 -7.04
C GLU A 109 3.52 7.90 -6.90
N LEU A 110 3.35 9.22 -7.07
CA LEU A 110 2.03 9.86 -7.06
C LEU A 110 1.21 9.46 -8.28
N GLU A 111 1.81 9.39 -9.47
CA GLU A 111 1.14 8.91 -10.68
C GLU A 111 0.68 7.46 -10.52
N LEU A 112 1.55 6.58 -10.01
CA LEU A 112 1.22 5.19 -9.78
C LEU A 112 0.13 5.04 -8.71
N SER A 113 0.22 5.81 -7.62
CA SER A 113 -0.81 5.86 -6.58
C SER A 113 -2.19 6.21 -7.16
N LEU A 114 -2.27 7.26 -8.00
CA LEU A 114 -3.52 7.66 -8.65
C LEU A 114 -4.03 6.57 -9.59
N TRP A 115 -3.14 5.86 -10.29
CA TRP A 115 -3.55 4.72 -11.11
C TRP A 115 -4.17 3.61 -10.26
N HIS A 116 -3.55 3.21 -9.14
CA HIS A 116 -4.09 2.20 -8.23
C HIS A 116 -5.46 2.60 -7.67
N LEU A 117 -5.64 3.88 -7.33
CA LEU A 117 -6.93 4.42 -6.90
C LEU A 117 -7.97 4.36 -8.03
N GLY A 118 -7.57 4.63 -9.27
CA GLY A 118 -8.42 4.46 -10.45
C GLY A 118 -8.88 3.01 -10.65
N GLU A 119 -8.02 2.02 -10.43
CA GLU A 119 -8.40 0.60 -10.47
C GLU A 119 -9.40 0.24 -9.36
N LEU A 120 -9.20 0.80 -8.16
CA LEU A 120 -10.11 0.61 -7.03
C LEU A 120 -11.48 1.26 -7.30
N GLU A 121 -11.51 2.42 -7.94
CA GLU A 121 -12.72 3.10 -8.40
C GLU A 121 -13.46 2.30 -9.48
N ALA A 122 -12.73 1.73 -10.44
CA ALA A 122 -13.29 0.86 -11.48
C ALA A 122 -13.94 -0.41 -10.89
N ALA A 123 -13.45 -0.88 -9.73
CA ALA A 123 -14.06 -1.96 -8.96
C ALA A 123 -15.30 -1.54 -8.15
N GLY A 124 -15.72 -0.27 -8.22
CA GLY A 124 -16.93 0.25 -7.59
C GLY A 124 -16.72 0.96 -6.25
N HIS A 125 -15.48 1.19 -5.83
CA HIS A 125 -15.17 1.92 -4.59
C HIS A 125 -14.92 3.40 -4.89
N ALA A 126 -15.98 4.20 -4.82
CA ALA A 126 -15.93 5.62 -5.15
C ALA A 126 -14.91 6.42 -4.29
N PRO A 127 -14.37 7.53 -4.83
CA PRO A 127 -13.55 8.47 -4.07
C PRO A 127 -14.20 8.88 -2.75
N GLY A 128 -13.42 8.90 -1.67
CA GLY A 128 -13.88 9.28 -0.34
C GLY A 128 -14.56 8.15 0.47
N SER A 129 -14.90 7.02 -0.16
CA SER A 129 -15.29 5.81 0.57
C SER A 129 -14.18 5.38 1.53
N LEU A 130 -14.52 4.63 2.58
CA LEU A 130 -13.53 4.22 3.59
C LEU A 130 -12.43 3.36 2.97
N VAL A 131 -12.80 2.40 2.12
CA VAL A 131 -11.88 1.54 1.34
C VAL A 131 -10.93 2.38 0.48
N TRP A 132 -11.45 3.38 -0.24
CA TRP A 132 -10.64 4.28 -1.05
C TRP A 132 -9.66 5.10 -0.19
N ARG A 133 -10.13 5.64 0.93
CA ARG A 133 -9.29 6.44 1.84
C ARG A 133 -8.18 5.62 2.49
N LEU A 134 -8.42 4.33 2.77
CA LEU A 134 -7.40 3.41 3.26
C LEU A 134 -6.28 3.24 2.23
N LEU A 135 -6.61 2.92 0.96
CA LEU A 135 -5.60 2.76 -0.09
C LEU A 135 -4.86 4.06 -0.39
N HIS A 136 -5.56 5.19 -0.41
CA HIS A 136 -4.95 6.51 -0.61
C HIS A 136 -3.98 6.86 0.51
N ALA A 137 -4.34 6.59 1.76
CA ALA A 137 -3.43 6.78 2.89
C ALA A 137 -2.20 5.87 2.82
N ASP A 138 -2.37 4.61 2.39
CA ASP A 138 -1.26 3.67 2.30
C ASP A 138 -0.29 4.01 1.17
N LEU A 139 -0.78 4.29 -0.05
CA LEU A 139 0.09 4.59 -1.19
C LEU A 139 0.57 6.04 -1.18
N THR A 140 -0.36 6.99 -1.28
CA THR A 140 -0.05 8.42 -1.40
C THR A 140 0.53 8.99 -0.11
N GLY A 141 -0.01 8.57 1.04
CA GLY A 141 0.52 8.99 2.34
C GLY A 141 1.96 8.52 2.55
N GLN A 142 2.25 7.26 2.24
CA GLN A 142 3.62 6.72 2.35
C GLN A 142 4.59 7.40 1.38
N ALA A 143 4.17 7.68 0.15
CA ALA A 143 4.98 8.44 -0.81
C ALA A 143 5.38 9.82 -0.25
N TYR A 144 4.47 10.52 0.44
CA TYR A 144 4.78 11.78 1.11
C TYR A 144 5.74 11.61 2.30
N VAL A 145 5.55 10.58 3.14
CA VAL A 145 6.48 10.32 4.26
C VAL A 145 7.88 10.01 3.73
N GLN A 146 8.00 9.19 2.69
CA GLN A 146 9.28 8.89 2.06
C GLN A 146 9.91 10.14 1.46
N ALA A 147 9.16 11.00 0.78
CA ALA A 147 9.69 12.22 0.20
C ALA A 147 10.16 13.24 1.25
N PHE A 148 9.36 13.49 2.29
CA PHE A 148 9.65 14.53 3.28
C PHE A 148 10.55 14.09 4.43
N ALA A 149 10.51 12.81 4.82
CA ALA A 149 11.24 12.28 5.96
C ALA A 149 12.29 11.23 5.58
N GLN A 150 12.37 10.81 4.31
CA GLN A 150 13.35 9.81 3.82
C GLN A 150 13.29 8.49 4.58
N ARG A 151 12.07 8.10 4.98
CA ARG A 151 11.76 6.86 5.68
C ARG A 151 10.33 6.41 5.39
N PHE A 152 10.02 5.17 5.75
CA PHE A 152 8.65 4.67 5.82
C PHE A 152 7.95 5.15 7.10
N PRO A 153 6.60 5.11 7.15
CA PRO A 153 5.86 5.23 8.41
C PRO A 153 6.39 4.26 9.46
N LEU A 154 6.50 4.68 10.72
CA LEU A 154 7.02 3.81 11.79
C LEU A 154 6.08 2.64 12.09
N ASP A 155 4.78 2.90 12.03
CA ASP A 155 3.69 1.94 12.22
C ASP A 155 2.64 2.26 11.15
N GLN A 156 2.63 1.48 10.06
CA GLN A 156 1.77 1.72 8.90
C GLN A 156 0.30 1.68 9.30
N ARG A 157 -0.11 0.73 10.16
CA ARG A 157 -1.48 0.65 10.67
C ARG A 157 -1.88 1.91 11.42
N ARG A 158 -1.05 2.39 12.35
CA ARG A 158 -1.34 3.62 13.11
C ARG A 158 -1.41 4.82 12.18
N PHE A 159 -0.47 4.93 11.25
CA PHE A 159 -0.40 6.01 10.28
C PHE A 159 -1.65 6.07 9.40
N VAL A 160 -2.00 4.98 8.72
CA VAL A 160 -3.17 4.89 7.84
C VAL A 160 -4.45 5.15 8.62
N THR A 161 -4.59 4.56 9.82
CA THR A 161 -5.75 4.80 10.69
C THR A 161 -5.86 6.27 11.07
N GLY A 162 -4.74 6.94 11.40
CA GLY A 162 -4.69 8.37 11.70
C GLY A 162 -5.16 9.21 10.52
N CYS A 163 -4.63 8.95 9.32
CA CYS A 163 -5.05 9.63 8.09
C CYS A 163 -6.55 9.49 7.81
N VAL A 164 -7.14 8.34 8.13
CA VAL A 164 -8.53 8.05 7.81
C VAL A 164 -9.51 8.54 8.88
N THR A 165 -9.09 8.56 10.15
CA THR A 165 -9.96 8.93 11.29
C THR A 165 -9.83 10.39 11.71
N ALA A 166 -8.63 10.98 11.62
CA ALA A 166 -8.38 12.40 11.93
C ALA A 166 -8.38 13.30 10.68
N GLY A 167 -8.35 12.70 9.49
CA GLY A 167 -8.19 13.37 8.21
C GLY A 167 -6.76 13.24 7.67
N PHE A 168 -6.63 13.18 6.34
CA PHE A 168 -5.38 12.79 5.68
C PHE A 168 -4.20 13.68 6.10
N ASP A 169 -4.37 14.99 5.99
CA ASP A 169 -3.32 15.96 6.34
C ASP A 169 -2.93 15.91 7.82
N HIS A 170 -3.89 15.62 8.70
CA HIS A 170 -3.62 15.52 10.15
C HIS A 170 -2.82 14.27 10.49
N GLY A 171 -3.18 13.12 9.91
CA GLY A 171 -2.42 11.88 10.07
C GLY A 171 -1.01 12.00 9.50
N LEU A 172 -0.88 12.60 8.31
CA LEU A 172 0.42 12.88 7.69
C LEU A 172 1.29 13.81 8.55
N LEU A 173 0.73 14.91 9.02
CA LEU A 173 1.47 15.86 9.85
C LEU A 173 1.90 15.24 11.20
N ASP A 174 1.05 14.40 11.80
CA ASP A 174 1.39 13.69 13.04
C ASP A 174 2.56 12.74 12.84
N GLU A 175 2.52 11.93 11.78
CA GLU A 175 3.60 11.00 11.43
C GLU A 175 4.92 11.74 11.16
N LEU A 176 4.87 12.85 10.42
CA LEU A 176 6.05 13.64 10.10
C LEU A 176 6.66 14.34 11.34
N ARG A 177 5.84 14.76 12.31
CA ARG A 177 6.30 15.46 13.52
C ARG A 177 6.77 14.52 14.62
N HIS A 178 6.04 13.43 14.83
CA HIS A 178 6.19 12.59 16.02
C HIS A 178 6.71 11.19 15.71
N GLY A 179 6.70 10.75 14.44
CA GLY A 179 7.30 9.48 13.99
C GLY A 179 8.84 9.47 14.01
N GLY A 180 9.46 10.29 14.87
CA GLY A 180 10.91 10.33 15.10
C GLY A 180 11.28 10.41 16.58
N THR A 181 10.30 10.33 17.49
CA THR A 181 10.58 10.27 18.94
C THR A 181 10.20 8.89 19.47
N PRO A 182 11.15 8.13 20.05
CA PRO A 182 10.86 6.85 20.68
C PRO A 182 9.92 6.97 21.89
#